data_AF-A0A2Z5YG44-F1
#
_entry.id   AF-A0A2Z5YG44-F1
#
_cell.length_a   1.000
_cell.length_b   1.000
_cell.length_c   1.000
_cell.angle_alpha   90.00
_cell.angle_beta   90.00
_cell.angle_gamma   90.00
#
_symmetry.space_group_name_H-M   'P 1'
#
loop_
_entity.id
_entity.type
_entity.pdbx_description
1 polymer ?
#
loop_
_entity_poly.entity_id
_entity_poly.type
_entity_poly.pdbx_seq_one_letter_code
_entity_poly.pdbx_strand_id
1 'polypeptide(L)' 'MTNAPEAEVIYLQSHPMWLAARQRENQRLEEMRRHPAYLGRQRAAAMGVDVSSMGSAARAWPSADSPA' A
#
# COMPACT_ATOMS: atom_id res chain seq x y z
N MET A 1 -24.17 -26.48 -36.67
CA MET A 1 -23.17 -25.97 -35.72
C MET A 1 -23.84 -24.88 -34.91
N THR A 2 -24.16 -25.15 -33.65
CA THR A 2 -24.91 -24.22 -32.78
C THR A 2 -23.94 -23.20 -32.21
N ASN A 3 -24.02 -21.96 -32.70
CA ASN A 3 -23.25 -20.84 -32.13
C ASN A 3 -23.78 -20.61 -30.71
N ALA A 4 -22.98 -20.96 -29.71
CA ALA A 4 -23.25 -20.66 -28.30
C ALA A 4 -23.39 -19.13 -28.13
N PRO A 5 -24.24 -18.67 -27.20
CA PRO A 5 -24.52 -17.24 -27.03
C PRO A 5 -23.22 -16.47 -26.79
N GLU A 6 -23.07 -15.37 -27.52
CA GLU A 6 -21.97 -14.41 -27.42
C GLU A 6 -21.68 -14.13 -25.94
N ALA A 7 -20.44 -14.40 -25.51
CA ALA A 7 -20.03 -14.16 -24.14
C ALA A 7 -20.25 -12.67 -23.81
N GLU A 8 -21.06 -12.39 -22.78
CA GLU A 8 -21.33 -11.04 -22.30
C GLU A 8 -20.00 -10.39 -21.88
N VAL A 9 -19.52 -9.42 -22.66
CA VAL A 9 -18.27 -8.72 -22.39
C VAL A 9 -18.53 -7.69 -21.29
N ILE A 10 -18.28 -8.09 -20.05
CA ILE A 10 -18.38 -7.19 -18.90
C ILE A 10 -17.11 -6.32 -18.85
N TYR A 11 -17.25 -5.05 -19.25
CA TYR A 11 -16.19 -4.06 -19.08
C TYR A 11 -16.12 -3.64 -17.61
N LEU A 12 -15.09 -4.13 -16.90
CA LEU A 12 -14.84 -3.80 -15.49
C LEU A 12 -14.85 -2.29 -15.23
N GLN A 13 -14.35 -1.51 -16.18
CA GLN A 13 -14.27 -0.04 -16.10
C GLN A 13 -15.63 0.66 -16.07
N SER A 14 -16.66 0.01 -16.60
CA SER A 14 -18.04 0.49 -16.62
C SER A 14 -18.85 -0.07 -15.46
N HIS A 15 -18.28 -0.99 -14.67
CA HIS A 15 -18.99 -1.66 -13.59
C HIS A 15 -18.98 -0.81 -12.31
N PRO A 16 -20.15 -0.44 -11.74
CA PRO A 16 -20.21 0.49 -10.61
C PRO A 16 -19.50 -0.04 -9.36
N MET A 17 -19.54 -1.36 -9.14
CA MET A 17 -18.84 -1.98 -8.01
C MET A 17 -17.31 -1.88 -8.15
N TRP A 18 -16.80 -2.03 -9.37
CA TRP A 18 -15.36 -1.89 -9.64
C TRP A 18 -14.90 -0.45 -9.46
N LEU A 19 -15.68 0.52 -9.95
CA LEU A 19 -15.42 1.95 -9.74
C LEU A 19 -15.39 2.30 -8.25
N ALA A 20 -16.36 1.82 -7.47
CA ALA A 20 -16.42 2.06 -6.02
C ALA A 20 -15.22 1.43 -5.28
N ALA A 21 -14.82 0.21 -5.66
CA ALA A 21 -13.64 -0.45 -5.09
C ALA A 21 -12.35 0.35 -5.40
N ARG A 22 -12.21 0.80 -6.65
CA ARG A 22 -11.05 1.59 -7.10
C ARG A 22 -10.99 2.96 -6.42
N GLN A 23 -12.13 3.58 -6.16
CA GLN A 23 -12.22 4.82 -5.38
C GLN A 23 -11.77 4.60 -3.93
N ARG A 24 -12.24 3.54 -3.28
CA ARG A 24 -11.83 3.20 -1.90
C ARG A 24 -10.33 2.93 -1.79
N GLU A 25 -9.76 2.23 -2.76
CA GLU A 25 -8.32 1.98 -2.82
C GLU A 25 -7.53 3.29 -2.95
N ASN A 26 -7.92 4.17 -3.87
CA ASN A 26 -7.29 5.48 -4.02
C ASN A 26 -7.37 6.30 -2.73
N GLN A 27 -8.52 6.30 -2.06
CA GLN A 27 -8.71 7.01 -0.80
C GLN A 27 -7.78 6.51 0.30
N ARG A 28 -7.64 5.17 0.42
CA ARG A 28 -6.67 4.55 1.33
C ARG A 28 -5.23 4.94 1.00
N LEU A 29 -4.86 4.97 -0.28
CA LEU A 29 -3.52 5.37 -0.70
C LEU A 29 -3.24 6.85 -0.38
N GLU A 30 -4.23 7.72 -0.56
CA GLU A 30 -4.12 9.13 -0.18
C GLU A 30 -3.98 9.33 1.33
N GLU A 31 -4.73 8.58 2.14
CA GLU A 31 -4.57 8.57 3.59
C GLU A 31 -3.17 8.10 3.99
N MET A 32 -2.69 7.01 3.38
CA MET A 32 -1.34 6.50 3.62
C MET A 32 -0.26 7.51 3.20
N ARG A 33 -0.49 8.28 2.13
CA ARG A 33 0.44 9.33 1.68
C ARG A 33 0.58 10.47 2.68
N ARG A 34 -0.47 10.79 3.43
CA ARG A 34 -0.43 11.81 4.50
C ARG A 34 0.29 11.32 5.76
N HIS A 35 0.54 10.02 5.88
CA HIS A 35 1.17 9.46 7.07
C HIS A 35 2.64 9.90 7.20
N PRO A 36 3.11 10.33 8.39
CA PRO A 36 4.48 10.83 8.57
C PRO A 36 5.55 9.78 8.23
N ALA A 37 5.29 8.49 8.48
CA ALA A 37 6.21 7.43 8.09
C ALA A 37 6.36 7.29 6.57
N TYR A 38 5.29 7.56 5.80
CA TYR A 38 5.35 7.56 4.34
C TYR A 38 6.13 8.78 3.85
N LEU A 39 5.86 9.97 4.41
CA LEU A 39 6.61 11.19 4.10
C LEU A 39 8.09 11.07 4.45
N GLY A 40 8.43 10.43 5.57
CA GLY A 40 9.81 10.15 5.97
C GLY A 40 10.53 9.25 4.95
N ARG A 41 9.87 8.17 4.52
CA ARG A 41 10.39 7.30 3.44
C ARG A 41 10.55 8.05 2.12
N GLN A 42 9.57 8.86 1.73
CA GLN A 42 9.63 9.64 0.49
C GLN A 42 10.77 10.67 0.52
N ARG A 43 10.98 11.37 1.64
CA ARG A 43 12.09 12.31 1.81
C ARG A 43 13.45 11.61 1.76
N ALA A 44 13.60 10.48 2.45
CA ALA A 44 14.84 9.75 2.43
C ALA A 44 15.16 9.15 1.05
N ALA A 45 14.15 8.64 0.33
CA ALA A 45 14.30 8.22 -1.07
C ALA A 45 14.74 9.38 -1.98
N ALA A 46 14.20 10.59 -1.78
CA ALA A 46 14.62 11.78 -2.52
C ALA A 46 16.06 12.22 -2.20
N MET A 47 16.54 11.94 -0.99
CA MET A 47 17.91 12.24 -0.55
C MET A 47 18.90 11.11 -0.91
N GLY A 48 18.46 10.04 -1.59
CA GLY A 48 19.32 8.90 -1.91
C GLY A 48 19.74 8.06 -0.70
N VAL A 49 19.10 8.27 0.46
CA VAL A 49 19.38 7.51 1.68
C VAL A 49 18.47 6.29 1.69
N ASP A 50 19.07 5.10 1.62
CA ASP A 50 18.34 3.85 1.78
C ASP A 50 17.86 3.72 3.24
N VAL A 51 16.56 3.95 3.44
CA VAL A 51 15.88 3.86 4.75
C VAL A 51 15.97 2.45 5.34
N SER A 52 16.28 1.44 4.52
CA SER A 52 16.53 0.07 4.98
C SER A 52 17.71 0.00 5.96
N SER A 53 18.67 0.92 5.86
CA SER A 53 19.83 0.98 6.78
C SER A 53 19.51 1.65 8.13
N MET A 54 18.51 2.54 8.18
CA MET A 54 18.15 3.28 9.41
C MET A 54 17.15 2.55 10.31
N GLY A 55 16.63 1.40 9.88
CA GLY A 55 15.80 0.51 10.71
C GLY A 55 16.59 -0.24 11.79
N SER A 56 17.92 -0.32 11.67
CA SER A 56 18.77 -1.05 12.62
C SER A 56 19.22 -0.21 13.83
N ALA A 57 19.11 1.13 13.75
CA ALA A 57 19.55 2.03 14.82
C ALA A 57 18.44 2.45 15.81
N ALA A 58 17.18 2.07 15.56
CA ALA A 58 16.02 2.58 16.31
C ALA A 58 15.15 1.46 16.89
N ARG A 59 15.71 0.72 17.87
CA ARG A 59 15.04 0.34 19.14
C ARG A 59 15.87 -0.71 19.90
N ALA A 60 16.90 -0.27 20.61
CA ALA A 60 17.27 -0.94 21.85
C ALA A 60 16.26 -0.51 22.92
N TRP A 61 15.19 -1.30 23.11
CA TRP A 61 14.46 -1.23 24.37
C TRP A 61 15.32 -1.96 25.40
N PRO A 62 15.65 -1.36 26.56
CA PRO A 62 16.27 -2.11 27.63
C PRO A 62 15.22 -3.07 28.18
N SER A 63 15.20 -4.30 27.67
CA SER A 63 14.48 -5.42 28.28
C SER A 63 15.24 -5.81 29.54
N ALA A 64 14.90 -5.19 30.67
CA ALA A 64 15.46 -5.49 31.98
C ALA A 64 14.76 -6.68 32.65
N ASP A 65 14.29 -7.67 31.88
CA ASP A 65 13.48 -8.76 32.41
C ASP A 65 13.71 -10.07 31.63
N SER A 66 14.96 -10.52 31.59
CA SER A 66 15.31 -11.89 31.18
C SER A 66 15.78 -12.65 32.42
N PRO A 67 15.00 -13.62 32.97
CA PRO A 67 15.46 -14.44 34.07
C PRO A 67 16.56 -15.41 33.60
N ALA A 68 17.51 -15.66 34.51
CA ALA A 68 18.75 -16.43 34.29
C ALA A 68 18.53 -17.94 34.08
#